data_AF-A0A7W0VT48-F1
#
_entry.id   AF-A0A7W0VT48-F1
#
_cell.length_a   1.000
_cell.length_b   1.000
_cell.length_c   1.000
_cell.angle_alpha   90.00
_cell.angle_beta   90.00
_cell.angle_gamma   90.00
#
_symmetry.space_group_name_H-M   'P 1'
#
loop_
_entity.id
_entity.type
_entity.pdbx_description
1 polymer ?
#
loop_
_entity_poly.entity_id
_entity_poly.type
_entity_poly.pdbx_seq_one_letter_code
_entity_poly.pdbx_strand_id
1 'polypeptide(L)'
;MARGSRSKSKPRPRTTAPQPLPKAELRPLQRRDPRRWIYTMLCLLFAATQAFLIWKVVPNRLPSASFHLWTVPIFTFVMGAATARGGQYGWYVAVFAGSAALLSTVLLIVRIIISAAFLSGVYGAFGKAAAMTALTSVALLVELCALLPIVQVKWLMTRAGRRTLGARES
;
A
#
# COMPACT_ATOMS: atom_id res chain seq x y z
N MET A 1 38.28 -20.88 76.63
CA MET A 1 38.11 -20.07 75.40
C MET A 1 38.64 -20.86 74.22
N ALA A 2 37.75 -21.51 73.45
CA ALA A 2 38.12 -22.48 72.42
C ALA A 2 38.22 -21.84 71.03
N ARG A 3 39.35 -22.06 70.35
CA ARG A 3 39.67 -21.63 68.98
C ARG A 3 38.85 -22.45 67.97
N GLY A 4 37.97 -21.79 67.22
CA GLY A 4 37.23 -22.39 66.11
C GLY A 4 38.12 -22.61 64.89
N SER A 5 38.22 -23.87 64.43
CA SER A 5 38.95 -24.30 63.25
C SER A 5 38.18 -23.95 61.95
N ARG A 6 38.77 -23.11 61.10
CA ARG A 6 38.27 -22.83 59.75
C ARG A 6 38.58 -24.01 58.82
N SER A 7 37.57 -24.82 58.52
CA SER A 7 37.61 -25.83 57.46
C SER A 7 37.75 -25.15 56.09
N LYS A 8 38.86 -25.42 55.39
CA LYS A 8 39.11 -25.01 54.01
C LYS A 8 38.38 -25.97 53.07
N SER A 9 37.25 -25.54 52.52
CA SER A 9 36.54 -26.29 51.47
C SER A 9 37.33 -26.25 50.16
N LYS A 10 37.65 -27.44 49.64
CA LYS A 10 38.36 -27.64 48.37
C LYS A 10 37.41 -27.30 47.20
N PRO A 11 37.82 -26.49 46.21
CA PRO A 11 36.96 -26.15 45.08
C PRO A 11 36.66 -27.39 44.24
N ARG A 12 35.36 -27.67 44.03
CA ARG A 12 34.89 -28.76 43.15
C ARG A 12 35.31 -28.44 41.70
N PRO A 13 35.90 -29.39 40.96
CA PRO A 13 36.17 -29.21 39.54
C PRO A 13 34.85 -28.97 38.81
N ARG A 14 34.74 -27.82 38.13
CA ARG A 14 33.63 -27.50 37.23
C ARG A 14 33.60 -28.55 36.14
N THR A 15 32.63 -29.46 36.21
CA THR A 15 32.19 -30.24 35.05
C THR A 15 31.79 -29.21 33.99
N THR A 16 32.62 -29.10 32.94
CA THR A 16 32.34 -28.27 31.76
C THR A 16 31.01 -28.75 31.21
N ALA A 17 29.97 -27.95 31.39
CA ALA A 17 28.67 -28.23 30.80
C ALA A 17 28.88 -28.45 29.29
N PRO A 18 28.23 -29.46 28.69
CA PRO A 18 28.34 -29.70 27.25
C PRO A 18 28.04 -28.37 26.52
N GLN A 19 28.99 -27.92 25.69
CA GLN A 19 28.78 -26.73 24.88
C GLN A 19 27.44 -26.92 24.15
N PRO A 20 26.46 -26.01 24.30
CA PRO A 20 25.27 -26.08 23.49
C PRO A 20 25.74 -26.01 22.04
N LEU A 21 25.45 -27.08 21.29
CA LEU A 21 25.72 -27.17 19.85
C LEU A 21 25.41 -25.80 19.23
N PRO A 22 26.30 -25.24 18.39
CA PRO A 22 26.00 -24.01 17.67
C PRO A 22 24.61 -24.21 17.10
N LYS A 23 23.62 -23.44 17.59
CA LYS A 23 22.27 -23.48 17.05
C LYS A 23 22.47 -23.16 15.60
N ALA A 24 22.53 -24.20 14.75
CA ALA A 24 22.57 -24.05 13.32
C ALA A 24 21.39 -23.14 13.06
N GLU A 25 21.73 -21.91 12.69
CA GLU A 25 20.81 -20.80 12.59
C GLU A 25 19.95 -21.15 11.38
N LEU A 26 18.98 -22.05 11.60
CA LEU A 26 17.90 -22.36 10.70
C LEU A 26 17.13 -21.06 10.64
N ARG A 27 17.62 -20.12 9.81
CA ARG A 27 16.88 -18.93 9.43
C ARG A 27 15.53 -19.49 9.00
N PRO A 28 14.47 -19.25 9.78
CA PRO A 28 13.18 -19.83 9.45
C PRO A 28 12.91 -19.40 8.02
N LEU A 29 12.76 -20.38 7.11
CA LEU A 29 12.44 -20.12 5.70
C LEU A 29 11.27 -19.15 5.73
N GLN A 30 11.56 -17.89 5.41
CA GLN A 30 10.62 -16.80 5.57
C GLN A 30 9.49 -17.09 4.60
N ARG A 31 8.40 -17.69 5.10
CA ARG A 31 7.26 -18.10 4.27
C ARG A 31 6.83 -16.87 3.49
N ARG A 32 6.94 -16.94 2.16
CA ARG A 32 6.50 -15.88 1.27
C ARG A 32 5.01 -15.64 1.53
N ASP A 33 4.66 -14.46 2.03
CA ASP A 33 3.27 -14.09 2.27
C ASP A 33 2.54 -13.95 0.92
N PRO A 34 1.54 -14.82 0.61
CA PRO A 34 0.84 -14.78 -0.67
C PRO A 34 0.08 -13.47 -0.89
N ARG A 35 -0.26 -12.74 0.19
CA ARG A 35 -0.99 -11.46 0.12
C ARG A 35 -0.25 -10.42 -0.71
N ARG A 36 1.09 -10.41 -0.67
CA ARG A 36 1.92 -9.51 -1.48
C ARG A 36 1.64 -9.68 -2.97
N TRP A 37 1.54 -10.91 -3.44
CA TRP A 37 1.30 -11.20 -4.85
C TRP A 37 -0.14 -10.88 -5.25
N ILE A 38 -1.11 -11.15 -4.37
CA ILE A 38 -2.51 -10.79 -4.60
C ILE A 38 -2.64 -9.27 -4.80
N TYR A 39 -2.13 -8.46 -3.87
CA TYR A 39 -2.19 -6.99 -4.00
C TYR A 39 -1.41 -6.47 -5.21
N THR A 40 -0.27 -7.10 -5.53
CA THR A 40 0.51 -6.76 -6.72
C THR A 40 -0.31 -6.98 -7.99
N MET A 41 -0.86 -8.18 -8.18
CA MET A 41 -1.63 -8.50 -9.39
C MET A 41 -2.89 -7.64 -9.48
N LEU A 42 -3.57 -7.41 -8.35
CA LEU A 42 -4.75 -6.58 -8.30
C LEU A 42 -4.42 -5.13 -8.69
N CYS A 43 -3.34 -4.54 -8.17
CA CYS A 43 -2.85 -3.22 -8.60
C CYS A 43 -2.57 -3.14 -10.10
N LEU A 44 -1.82 -4.11 -10.63
CA LEU A 44 -1.38 -4.09 -12.02
C LEU A 44 -2.56 -4.27 -12.97
N LEU A 45 -3.46 -5.21 -12.67
CA LEU A 45 -4.70 -5.40 -13.42
C LEU A 45 -5.56 -4.14 -13.38
N PHE A 46 -5.68 -3.52 -12.20
CA PHE A 46 -6.48 -2.33 -12.03
C PHE A 46 -5.91 -1.12 -12.78
N ALA A 47 -4.59 -0.92 -12.73
CA ALA A 47 -3.89 0.10 -13.49
C ALA A 47 -4.03 -0.12 -15.00
N ALA A 48 -3.90 -1.37 -15.47
CA ALA A 48 -4.06 -1.71 -16.88
C ALA A 48 -5.49 -1.44 -17.38
N THR A 49 -6.50 -1.86 -16.60
CA THR A 49 -7.91 -1.59 -16.92
C THR A 49 -8.20 -0.10 -16.98
N GLN A 50 -7.73 0.69 -16.00
CA GLN A 50 -7.88 2.15 -16.03
C GLN A 50 -7.20 2.78 -17.24
N ALA A 51 -5.95 2.41 -17.53
CA ALA A 51 -5.21 2.91 -18.69
C ALA A 51 -5.95 2.58 -20.00
N PHE A 52 -6.49 1.37 -20.13
CA PHE A 52 -7.29 0.96 -21.28
C PHE A 52 -8.57 1.79 -21.41
N LEU A 53 -9.30 2.00 -20.31
CA LEU A 53 -10.52 2.82 -20.30
C LEU A 53 -10.23 4.28 -20.68
N ILE A 54 -9.17 4.87 -20.11
CA ILE A 54 -8.75 6.23 -20.46
C ILE A 54 -8.40 6.32 -21.95
N TRP A 55 -7.69 5.32 -22.48
CA TRP A 55 -7.28 5.32 -23.88
C TRP A 55 -8.43 5.10 -24.87
N LYS A 56 -9.40 4.23 -24.54
CA LYS A 56 -10.47 3.83 -25.48
C LYS A 56 -11.80 4.55 -25.29
N VAL A 57 -12.16 4.91 -24.06
CA VAL A 57 -13.51 5.37 -23.71
C VAL A 57 -13.57 6.88 -23.50
N VAL A 58 -12.47 7.52 -23.10
CA VAL A 58 -12.46 8.93 -22.71
C VAL A 58 -11.84 9.79 -23.82
N PRO A 59 -12.63 10.32 -24.77
CA PRO A 59 -12.14 11.31 -25.73
C PRO A 59 -11.89 12.63 -25.00
N ASN A 60 -10.69 12.83 -24.46
CA ASN A 60 -10.33 14.04 -23.73
C ASN A 60 -9.63 15.05 -24.64
N ARG A 61 -10.26 16.20 -24.87
CA ARG A 61 -9.69 17.29 -25.69
C ARG A 61 -8.86 18.28 -24.87
N LEU A 62 -8.93 18.23 -23.54
CA LEU A 62 -8.19 19.14 -22.65
C LEU A 62 -6.91 18.45 -22.14
N PRO A 63 -5.71 18.92 -22.52
CA PRO A 63 -4.46 18.27 -22.12
C PRO A 63 -4.28 18.19 -20.60
N SER A 64 -4.70 19.22 -19.86
CA SER A 64 -4.61 19.24 -18.39
C SER A 64 -5.55 18.24 -17.71
N ALA A 65 -6.69 17.93 -18.33
CA ALA A 65 -7.60 16.90 -17.85
C ALA A 65 -7.07 15.51 -18.19
N SER A 66 -6.51 15.35 -19.39
CA SER A 66 -5.85 14.11 -19.80
C SER A 66 -4.68 13.76 -18.89
N PHE A 67 -3.78 14.71 -18.62
CA PHE A 67 -2.64 14.50 -17.72
C PHE A 67 -3.08 14.04 -16.33
N HIS A 68 -4.07 14.70 -15.74
CA HIS A 68 -4.57 14.34 -14.41
C HIS A 68 -5.39 13.04 -14.39
N LEU A 69 -5.97 12.60 -15.51
CA LEU A 69 -6.58 11.26 -15.59
C LEU A 69 -5.50 10.17 -15.57
N TRP A 70 -4.36 10.41 -16.20
CA TRP A 70 -3.25 9.45 -16.27
C TRP A 70 -2.49 9.28 -14.94
N THR A 71 -2.56 10.24 -14.02
CA THR A 71 -1.87 10.12 -12.73
C THR A 71 -2.39 8.94 -11.90
N VAL A 72 -3.68 8.63 -11.93
CA VAL A 72 -4.27 7.52 -11.15
C VAL A 72 -3.74 6.14 -11.60
N PRO A 73 -3.80 5.74 -12.88
CA PRO A 73 -3.26 4.45 -13.31
C PRO A 73 -1.73 4.41 -13.15
N ILE A 74 -1.02 5.51 -13.37
CA ILE A 74 0.43 5.57 -13.18
C ILE A 74 0.80 5.32 -11.72
N PHE A 75 0.18 6.02 -10.77
CA PHE A 75 0.46 5.82 -9.34
C PHE A 75 0.03 4.43 -8.87
N THR A 76 -1.09 3.92 -9.36
CA THR A 76 -1.53 2.54 -9.06
C THR A 76 -0.52 1.51 -9.59
N PHE A 77 -0.01 1.71 -10.80
CA PHE A 77 1.04 0.87 -11.38
C PHE A 77 2.33 0.93 -10.56
N VAL A 78 2.79 2.12 -10.20
CA VAL A 78 4.00 2.31 -9.38
C VAL A 78 3.83 1.65 -8.01
N MET A 79 2.64 1.77 -7.39
CA MET A 79 2.31 1.10 -6.13
C MET A 79 2.38 -0.43 -6.26
N GLY A 80 1.79 -0.99 -7.32
CA GLY A 80 1.85 -2.41 -7.64
C GLY A 80 3.27 -2.90 -7.87
N ALA A 81 4.05 -2.20 -8.71
CA ALA A 81 5.43 -2.54 -9.03
C ALA A 81 6.35 -2.43 -7.81
N ALA A 82 6.17 -1.43 -6.95
CA ALA A 82 6.93 -1.29 -5.70
C ALA A 82 6.61 -2.41 -4.71
N THR A 83 5.34 -2.82 -4.62
CA THR A 83 4.91 -3.98 -3.83
C THR A 83 5.50 -5.28 -4.39
N ALA A 84 5.58 -5.40 -5.72
CA ALA A 84 6.20 -6.53 -6.41
C ALA A 84 7.70 -6.62 -6.17
N ARG A 85 8.41 -5.48 -6.13
CA ARG A 85 9.86 -5.41 -5.88
C ARG A 85 10.21 -5.80 -4.44
N GLY A 86 9.43 -5.32 -3.47
CA GLY A 86 9.72 -5.54 -2.06
C GLY A 86 10.88 -4.71 -1.52
N GLY A 87 11.30 -5.00 -0.28
CA GLY A 87 12.36 -4.27 0.40
C GLY A 87 11.90 -2.94 1.00
N GLN A 88 12.72 -2.35 1.87
CA GLN A 88 12.37 -1.13 2.60
C GLN A 88 11.99 0.02 1.64
N TYR A 89 12.76 0.16 0.55
CA TYR A 89 12.49 1.18 -0.47
C TYR A 89 11.19 0.90 -1.21
N GLY A 90 10.89 -0.37 -1.50
CA GLY A 90 9.61 -0.77 -2.09
C GLY A 90 8.43 -0.41 -1.20
N TRP A 91 8.57 -0.54 0.12
CA TRP A 91 7.54 -0.10 1.07
C TRP A 91 7.31 1.41 1.01
N TYR A 92 8.35 2.23 1.10
CA TYR A 92 8.22 3.69 1.02
C TYR A 92 7.59 4.15 -0.30
N VAL A 93 8.05 3.59 -1.42
CA VAL A 93 7.51 3.92 -2.76
C VAL A 93 6.06 3.47 -2.87
N ALA A 94 5.70 2.29 -2.37
CA ALA A 94 4.33 1.80 -2.42
C ALA A 94 3.37 2.66 -1.58
N VAL A 95 3.78 3.06 -0.37
CA VAL A 95 2.99 3.96 0.49
C VAL A 95 2.85 5.33 -0.16
N PHE A 96 3.95 5.91 -0.64
CA PHE A 96 3.92 7.22 -1.30
C PHE A 96 3.03 7.21 -2.55
N ALA A 97 3.19 6.21 -3.42
CA ALA A 97 2.38 6.06 -4.61
C ALA A 97 0.89 5.80 -4.28
N GLY A 98 0.58 5.00 -3.27
CA GLY A 98 -0.79 4.78 -2.81
C GLY A 98 -1.44 6.07 -2.29
N SER A 99 -0.72 6.84 -1.47
CA SER A 99 -1.18 8.15 -0.98
C SER A 99 -1.36 9.15 -2.13
N ALA A 100 -0.45 9.18 -3.10
CA ALA A 100 -0.54 10.03 -4.27
C ALA A 100 -1.73 9.65 -5.18
N ALA A 101 -2.01 8.36 -5.34
CA ALA A 101 -3.19 7.87 -6.06
C ALA A 101 -4.50 8.31 -5.37
N LEU A 102 -4.55 8.25 -4.04
CA LEU A 102 -5.70 8.73 -3.26
C LEU A 102 -5.89 10.23 -3.38
N LEU A 103 -4.81 11.01 -3.23
CA LEU A 103 -4.86 12.46 -3.40
C LEU A 103 -5.31 12.84 -4.82
N SER A 104 -4.78 12.17 -5.85
CA SER A 104 -5.18 12.38 -7.24
C SER A 104 -6.67 12.06 -7.45
N THR A 105 -7.17 10.99 -6.83
CA THR A 105 -8.60 10.64 -6.87
C THR A 105 -9.46 11.73 -6.23
N VAL A 106 -9.06 12.25 -5.06
CA VAL A 106 -9.76 13.38 -4.40
C VAL A 106 -9.79 14.61 -5.31
N LEU A 107 -8.67 14.97 -5.94
CA LEU A 107 -8.61 16.12 -6.85
C LEU A 107 -9.50 15.92 -8.09
N LEU A 108 -9.60 14.68 -8.61
CA LEU A 108 -10.51 14.36 -9.72
C LEU A 108 -11.98 14.53 -9.30
N ILE A 109 -12.36 14.05 -8.11
CA ILE A 109 -13.70 14.24 -7.56
C ILE A 109 -14.05 15.73 -7.49
N VAL A 110 -13.17 16.53 -6.88
CA VAL A 110 -13.38 17.99 -6.77
C VAL A 110 -13.57 18.63 -8.14
N ARG A 111 -12.74 18.27 -9.12
CA ARG A 111 -12.85 18.79 -10.50
C ARG A 111 -14.18 18.42 -11.16
N ILE A 112 -14.67 17.20 -10.94
CA ILE A 112 -15.94 16.75 -11.50
C ILE A 112 -17.12 17.43 -10.80
N ILE A 113 -17.06 17.62 -9.48
CA ILE A 113 -18.08 18.37 -8.74
C ILE A 113 -18.18 19.80 -9.26
N ILE A 114 -17.04 20.48 -9.45
CA ILE A 114 -17.01 21.83 -10.03
C ILE A 114 -17.66 21.82 -11.43
N SER A 115 -17.27 20.86 -12.28
CA SER A 115 -17.83 20.74 -13.64
C SER A 115 -19.34 20.46 -13.64
N ALA A 116 -19.81 19.60 -12.73
CA ALA A 116 -21.22 19.25 -12.57
C ALA A 116 -22.05 20.45 -12.04
N ALA A 117 -21.50 21.22 -11.10
CA ALA A 117 -22.12 22.44 -10.60
C ALA A 117 -22.30 23.48 -11.72
N PHE A 118 -21.27 23.69 -12.54
CA PHE A 118 -21.36 24.55 -13.72
C PHE A 118 -22.41 24.04 -14.72
N LEU A 119 -22.44 22.73 -14.99
CA LEU A 119 -23.41 22.14 -15.91
C LEU A 119 -24.85 22.33 -15.41
N SER A 120 -25.09 22.09 -14.13
CA SER A 120 -26.39 22.31 -13.48
C SER A 120 -26.82 23.79 -13.51
N GLY A 121 -25.86 24.72 -13.37
CA GLY A 121 -26.15 26.15 -13.38
C GLY A 121 -26.52 26.67 -14.78
N VAL A 122 -25.77 26.27 -15.80
CA VAL A 122 -25.91 26.81 -17.17
C VAL A 122 -27.06 26.14 -17.94
N TYR A 123 -27.27 24.84 -17.76
CA TYR A 123 -28.21 24.05 -18.57
C TYR A 123 -29.54 23.73 -17.86
N GLY A 124 -29.81 24.35 -16.71
CA GLY A 124 -31.08 24.22 -15.98
C GLY A 124 -31.46 22.75 -15.69
N ALA A 125 -32.67 22.34 -16.08
CA ALA A 125 -33.18 20.99 -15.81
C ALA A 125 -32.36 19.88 -16.49
N PHE A 126 -31.92 20.09 -17.73
CA PHE A 126 -31.03 19.14 -18.43
C PHE A 126 -29.67 19.03 -17.74
N GLY A 127 -29.12 20.17 -17.30
CA GLY A 127 -27.88 20.23 -16.53
C GLY A 127 -27.95 19.45 -15.22
N LYS A 128 -29.08 19.52 -14.51
CA LYS A 128 -29.32 18.76 -13.27
C LYS A 128 -29.30 17.25 -13.50
N ALA A 129 -29.96 16.76 -14.55
CA ALA A 129 -29.98 15.33 -14.87
C ALA A 129 -28.58 14.80 -15.22
N ALA A 130 -27.83 15.56 -16.03
CA ALA A 130 -26.45 15.23 -16.37
C ALA A 130 -25.51 15.30 -15.15
N ALA A 131 -25.68 16.29 -14.27
CA ALA A 131 -24.93 16.40 -13.02
C ALA A 131 -25.19 15.21 -12.08
N MET A 132 -26.44 14.78 -11.92
CA MET A 132 -26.77 13.59 -11.12
C MET A 132 -26.10 12.34 -11.67
N THR A 133 -26.17 12.13 -12.98
CA THR A 133 -25.53 10.98 -13.65
C THR A 133 -24.01 11.01 -13.48
N ALA A 134 -23.40 12.20 -13.61
CA ALA A 134 -21.97 12.39 -13.40
C ALA A 134 -21.56 12.10 -11.96
N LEU A 135 -22.31 12.60 -10.96
CA LEU A 135 -22.03 12.35 -9.55
C LEU A 135 -22.17 10.87 -9.18
N THR A 136 -23.21 10.19 -9.68
CA THR A 136 -23.38 8.74 -9.48
C THR A 136 -22.23 7.95 -10.12
N SER A 137 -21.83 8.32 -11.35
CA SER A 137 -20.70 7.67 -12.03
C SER A 137 -19.39 7.88 -11.28
N VAL A 138 -19.18 9.08 -10.72
CA VAL A 138 -18.02 9.37 -9.86
C VAL A 138 -18.08 8.55 -8.58
N ALA A 139 -19.22 8.44 -7.91
CA ALA A 139 -19.34 7.64 -6.70
C ALA A 139 -18.92 6.18 -6.96
N LEU A 140 -19.41 5.58 -8.05
CA LEU A 140 -19.04 4.23 -8.46
C LEU A 140 -17.55 4.12 -8.82
N LEU A 141 -17.01 5.11 -9.54
CA LEU A 141 -15.58 5.16 -9.87
C LEU A 141 -14.73 5.29 -8.61
N VAL A 142 -15.11 6.10 -7.64
CA VAL A 142 -14.38 6.27 -6.38
C VAL A 142 -14.42 5.00 -5.56
N GLU A 143 -15.59 4.36 -5.49
CA GLU A 143 -15.74 3.08 -4.80
C GLU A 143 -14.87 2.01 -5.43
N LEU A 144 -14.81 1.95 -6.77
CA LEU A 144 -13.95 1.01 -7.47
C LEU A 144 -12.45 1.38 -7.38
N CYS A 145 -12.11 2.67 -7.50
CA CYS A 145 -10.74 3.16 -7.66
C CYS A 145 -10.01 3.47 -6.37
N ALA A 146 -10.69 3.99 -5.35
CA ALA A 146 -10.05 4.34 -4.08
C ALA A 146 -9.95 3.15 -3.14
N LEU A 147 -10.88 2.19 -3.22
CA LEU A 147 -10.98 1.09 -2.25
C LEU A 147 -9.74 0.20 -2.27
N LEU A 148 -9.21 -0.10 -3.45
CA LEU A 148 -8.01 -0.93 -3.60
C LEU A 148 -6.75 -0.24 -3.02
N PRO A 149 -6.40 1.01 -3.40
CA PRO A 149 -5.32 1.75 -2.75
C PRO A 149 -5.50 1.89 -1.23
N ILE A 150 -6.73 2.15 -0.74
CA ILE A 150 -7.00 2.26 0.70
C ILE A 150 -6.67 0.95 1.41
N VAL A 151 -7.19 -0.18 0.92
CA VAL A 151 -6.96 -1.50 1.53
C VAL A 151 -5.48 -1.86 1.49
N GLN A 152 -4.79 -1.56 0.39
CA GLN A 152 -3.37 -1.84 0.25
C GLN A 152 -2.50 -0.97 1.15
N VAL A 153 -2.73 0.35 1.20
CA VAL A 153 -2.02 1.26 2.12
C VAL A 153 -2.27 0.83 3.57
N LYS A 154 -3.52 0.51 3.93
CA LYS A 154 -3.87 -0.01 5.25
C LYS A 154 -3.07 -1.27 5.57
N TRP A 155 -3.00 -2.23 4.64
CA TRP A 155 -2.19 -3.44 4.82
C TRP A 155 -0.70 -3.12 4.95
N LEU A 156 -0.15 -2.23 4.13
CA LEU A 156 1.25 -1.80 4.18
C LEU A 156 1.63 -1.18 5.53
N MET A 157 0.70 -0.48 6.19
CA MET A 157 0.93 0.11 7.52
C MET A 157 0.86 -0.91 8.68
N THR A 158 0.31 -2.11 8.45
CA THR A 158 0.29 -3.16 9.48
C THR A 158 1.69 -3.70 9.75
N ARG A 159 1.90 -4.34 10.92
CA ARG A 159 3.16 -5.05 11.22
C ARG A 159 3.47 -6.14 10.21
N ALA A 160 2.45 -6.86 9.74
CA ALA A 160 2.61 -7.91 8.73
C ALA A 160 3.11 -7.32 7.39
N GLY A 161 2.48 -6.24 6.90
CA GLY A 161 2.91 -5.57 5.66
C GLY A 161 4.34 -5.03 5.73
N ARG A 162 4.69 -4.37 6.84
CA ARG A 162 6.05 -3.86 7.08
C ARG A 162 7.10 -4.96 7.10
N ARG A 163 6.86 -6.07 7.81
CA ARG A 163 7.77 -7.23 7.85
C ARG A 163 7.95 -7.89 6.49
N THR A 164 6.87 -8.05 5.73
CA THR A 164 6.89 -8.68 4.40
C THR A 164 7.73 -7.87 3.40
N LEU A 165 7.79 -6.56 3.58
CA LEU A 165 8.62 -5.68 2.74
C LEU A 165 9.94 -5.29 3.43
N GLY A 166 10.24 -5.80 4.62
CA GLY A 166 11.50 -5.50 5.31
C GLY A 166 11.63 -4.03 5.75
N ALA A 167 10.52 -3.33 5.95
CA ALA A 167 10.52 -2.02 6.62
C ALA A 167 10.77 -2.22 8.13
N ARG A 168 11.74 -1.48 8.69
CA ARG A 168 12.07 -1.56 10.12
C ARG A 168 10.87 -1.12 10.97
N GLU A 169 10.65 -1.83 12.07
CA GLU A 169 9.73 -1.39 13.13
C GLU A 169 10.41 -0.22 13.85
N SER A 170 10.14 1.01 13.39
CA SER A 170 10.52 2.25 14.11
C SER A 170 9.53 2.55 15.21
#